data_AF-V6LJ99-F1
#
_entry.id   AF-V6LJ99-F1
#
_cell.length_a   1.000
_cell.length_b   1.000
_cell.length_c   1.000
_cell.angle_alpha   90.00
_cell.angle_beta   90.00
_cell.angle_gamma   90.00
#
_symmetry.space_group_name_H-M   'P 1'
#
loop_
_entity.id
_entity.type
_entity.pdbx_description
1 polymer ?
#
loop_
_entity_poly.entity_id
_entity_poly.type
_entity_poly.pdbx_seq_one_letter_code
_entity_poly.pdbx_strand_id
1 'polypeptide(L)'
;MDTSDLLALQKMVEDGYDSALQSQSTPEIPNVEAYSPAKKLQQQVEQTLGMNFKAPKYDIIYKQQVEPSEVYGGFQQLTPSSADSQFLVIKIEVPGEVFRNLDVEITKNTLTLFGKLHRLHLELPHEINEKSAKAKFQNHVLTVEVRRIDNDM
;
A
#
# COMPACT_ATOMS: atom_id res chain seq x y z
N MET A 1 -43.51 -54.67 -16.88
CA MET A 1 -42.33 -53.91 -16.46
C MET A 1 -42.49 -53.69 -14.98
N ASP A 2 -41.97 -54.65 -14.23
CA ASP A 2 -42.20 -54.80 -12.80
C ASP A 2 -41.37 -53.80 -12.02
N THR A 3 -41.98 -53.21 -10.99
CA THR A 3 -41.37 -52.24 -10.06
C THR A 3 -40.16 -52.78 -9.30
N SER A 4 -39.92 -54.09 -9.36
CA SER A 4 -38.76 -54.79 -8.79
C SER A 4 -37.46 -54.61 -9.59
N ASP A 5 -37.53 -54.43 -10.92
CA ASP A 5 -36.32 -54.25 -11.75
C ASP A 5 -35.76 -52.82 -11.66
N LEU A 6 -36.61 -51.82 -11.42
CA LEU A 6 -36.18 -50.44 -11.17
C LEU A 6 -35.47 -50.27 -9.81
N LEU A 7 -35.88 -51.06 -8.80
CA LEU A 7 -35.24 -51.03 -7.48
C LEU A 7 -33.87 -51.74 -7.48
N ALA A 8 -33.70 -52.77 -8.31
CA ALA A 8 -32.42 -53.46 -8.48
C ALA A 8 -31.36 -52.59 -9.18
N LEU A 9 -31.78 -51.79 -10.17
CA LEU A 9 -30.89 -50.82 -10.83
C LEU A 9 -30.52 -49.64 -9.92
N GLN A 10 -31.42 -49.21 -9.04
CA GLN A 10 -31.13 -48.15 -8.06
C GLN A 10 -30.13 -48.62 -6.99
N LYS A 11 -30.26 -49.88 -6.55
CA LYS A 11 -29.35 -50.47 -5.55
C LYS A 11 -27.95 -50.76 -6.11
N MET A 12 -27.83 -51.13 -7.38
CA MET A 12 -26.53 -51.29 -8.05
C MET A 12 -25.80 -49.96 -8.31
N VAL A 13 -26.53 -48.83 -8.39
CA VAL A 13 -25.94 -47.48 -8.51
C VAL A 13 -25.48 -46.95 -7.14
N GLU A 14 -26.20 -47.26 -6.05
CA GLU A 14 -25.79 -46.90 -4.68
C GLU A 14 -24.57 -47.72 -4.20
N ASP A 15 -24.57 -49.05 -4.39
CA ASP A 15 -23.47 -49.91 -3.95
C ASP A 15 -22.16 -49.68 -4.76
N GLY A 16 -22.27 -49.09 -5.96
CA GLY A 16 -21.13 -48.67 -6.77
C GLY A 16 -20.50 -47.34 -6.35
N TYR A 17 -21.20 -46.53 -5.54
CA TYR A 17 -20.74 -45.20 -5.13
C TYR A 17 -20.03 -45.22 -3.76
N ASP A 18 -20.31 -46.21 -2.90
CA ASP A 18 -19.78 -46.25 -1.52
C ASP A 18 -18.38 -46.90 -1.38
N SER A 19 -17.84 -47.58 -2.40
CA SER A 19 -16.47 -48.13 -2.34
C SER A 19 -15.39 -47.16 -2.84
N ALA A 20 -15.75 -45.96 -3.33
CA ALA A 20 -14.79 -45.00 -3.88
C ALA A 20 -14.42 -43.85 -2.92
N LEU A 21 -14.94 -43.83 -1.69
CA LEU A 21 -14.69 -42.75 -0.72
C LEU A 21 -13.81 -43.12 0.49
N GLN A 22 -13.01 -44.20 0.42
CA GLN A 22 -12.10 -44.55 1.50
C GLN A 22 -10.67 -44.86 1.02
N SER A 23 -10.01 -43.92 0.35
CA SER A 23 -8.53 -43.76 0.37
C SER A 23 -8.05 -42.60 -0.50
N GLN A 24 -8.55 -41.39 -0.22
CA GLN A 24 -7.71 -40.21 -0.31
C GLN A 24 -7.91 -39.45 0.99
N SER A 25 -6.85 -39.33 1.76
CA SER A 25 -6.75 -38.35 2.84
C SER A 25 -7.33 -37.04 2.34
N THR A 26 -8.46 -36.60 2.89
CA THR A 26 -8.91 -35.23 2.75
C THR A 26 -7.68 -34.38 3.05
N PRO A 27 -7.18 -33.54 2.12
CA PRO A 27 -6.24 -32.53 2.55
C PRO A 27 -7.03 -31.71 3.56
N GLU A 28 -6.67 -31.83 4.84
CA GLU A 28 -7.04 -30.81 5.82
C GLU A 28 -6.76 -29.49 5.13
N ILE A 29 -7.81 -28.70 4.83
CA ILE A 29 -7.58 -27.36 4.33
C ILE A 29 -6.75 -26.72 5.43
N PRO A 30 -5.47 -26.38 5.20
CA PRO A 30 -4.68 -25.74 6.23
C PRO A 30 -5.42 -24.46 6.55
N ASN A 31 -5.74 -24.27 7.84
CA ASN A 31 -6.50 -23.15 8.37
C ASN A 31 -6.33 -21.89 7.49
N VAL A 32 -7.40 -21.49 6.78
CA VAL A 32 -7.39 -20.31 5.91
C VAL A 32 -7.14 -19.00 6.68
N GLU A 33 -7.10 -19.04 8.01
CA GLU A 33 -6.63 -17.92 8.85
C GLU A 33 -5.09 -17.72 8.82
N ALA A 34 -4.33 -18.62 8.19
CA ALA A 34 -2.87 -18.60 8.17
C ALA A 34 -2.25 -17.89 6.94
N TYR A 35 -3.03 -17.57 5.91
CA TYR A 35 -2.50 -16.92 4.69
C TYR A 35 -3.37 -15.76 4.23
N SER A 36 -3.63 -14.81 5.12
CA SER A 36 -3.83 -13.43 4.68
C SER A 36 -2.46 -12.78 4.50
N PRO A 37 -2.10 -12.26 3.30
CA PRO A 37 -0.86 -11.50 3.12
C PRO A 37 -0.75 -10.33 4.11
N ALA A 38 -1.88 -9.80 4.59
CA ALA A 38 -1.90 -8.75 5.59
C ALA A 38 -1.34 -9.18 6.96
N LYS A 39 -1.59 -10.43 7.38
CA LYS A 39 -1.16 -10.93 8.72
C LYS A 39 0.35 -11.15 8.78
N LYS A 40 0.94 -11.64 7.69
CA LYS A 40 2.40 -11.79 7.55
C LYS A 40 3.11 -10.44 7.49
N LEU A 41 2.56 -9.49 6.73
CA LEU A 41 3.08 -8.12 6.69
C LEU A 41 3.01 -7.46 8.07
N GLN A 42 1.89 -7.59 8.79
CA GLN A 42 1.74 -7.06 10.15
C GLN A 42 2.78 -7.65 11.11
N GLN A 43 2.96 -8.97 11.11
CA GLN A 43 3.96 -9.63 11.96
C GLN A 43 5.38 -9.16 11.63
N GLN A 44 5.70 -8.99 10.35
CA GLN A 44 7.01 -8.51 9.90
C GLN A 44 7.23 -7.02 10.25
N VAL A 45 6.18 -6.20 10.21
CA VAL A 45 6.15 -4.79 10.65
C VAL A 45 6.35 -4.70 12.17
N GLU A 46 5.66 -5.53 12.96
CA GLU A 46 5.81 -5.57 14.42
C GLU A 46 7.23 -5.97 14.83
N GLN A 47 7.83 -6.93 14.14
CA GLN A 47 9.20 -7.41 14.38
C GLN A 47 10.27 -6.35 14.05
N THR A 48 10.02 -5.47 13.08
CA THR A 48 11.00 -4.49 12.59
C THR A 48 10.84 -3.12 13.24
N LEU A 49 9.62 -2.68 13.51
CA LEU A 49 9.36 -1.35 14.06
C LEU A 49 9.29 -1.34 15.59
N GLY A 50 8.97 -2.46 16.24
CA GLY A 50 8.79 -2.57 17.69
C GLY A 50 7.31 -2.60 18.09
N MET A 51 7.04 -3.08 19.31
CA MET A 51 5.68 -3.26 19.81
C MET A 51 4.97 -1.89 19.96
N ASN A 52 3.85 -1.70 19.26
CA ASN A 52 2.91 -0.55 19.29
C ASN A 52 3.07 0.57 18.24
N PHE A 53 3.92 0.44 17.22
CA PHE A 53 3.90 1.42 16.12
C PHE A 53 2.77 1.17 15.13
N LYS A 54 2.10 2.25 14.72
CA LYS A 54 1.07 2.23 13.68
C LYS A 54 1.62 2.85 12.40
N ALA A 55 1.31 2.24 11.26
CA ALA A 55 1.56 2.85 9.97
C ALA A 55 0.60 4.04 9.81
N PRO A 56 1.10 5.28 9.66
CA PRO A 56 0.25 6.43 9.41
C PRO A 56 -0.34 6.35 8.00
N LYS A 57 -1.52 6.93 7.80
CA LYS A 57 -2.08 7.11 6.46
C LYS A 57 -1.33 8.23 5.75
N TYR A 58 -1.00 8.05 4.47
CA TYR A 58 -0.32 9.06 3.70
C TYR A 58 -0.84 9.15 2.27
N ASP A 59 -0.72 10.34 1.68
CA ASP A 59 -1.05 10.62 0.28
C ASP A 59 0.12 11.37 -0.38
N ILE A 60 0.44 11.02 -1.63
CA ILE A 60 1.43 11.72 -2.46
C ILE A 60 0.68 12.52 -3.52
N ILE A 61 0.89 13.84 -3.52
CA ILE A 61 0.26 14.77 -4.45
C ILE A 61 1.34 15.38 -5.33
N TYR A 62 1.13 15.32 -6.65
CA TYR A 62 2.01 15.92 -7.64
C TYR A 62 1.57 17.36 -7.92
N LYS A 63 2.52 18.30 -7.87
CA LYS A 63 2.26 19.72 -8.09
C LYS A 63 3.18 20.24 -9.19
N GLN A 64 2.58 20.97 -10.13
CA GLN A 64 3.26 21.62 -11.23
C GLN A 64 3.34 23.12 -10.98
N GLN A 65 4.49 23.71 -11.27
CA GLN A 65 4.59 25.16 -11.41
C GLN A 65 4.35 25.48 -12.88
N VAL A 66 3.26 26.19 -13.14
CA VAL A 66 2.85 26.58 -14.50
C VAL A 66 2.93 28.09 -14.61
N GLU A 67 3.64 28.56 -15.62
CA GLU A 67 3.80 30.00 -15.88
C GLU A 67 2.61 30.54 -16.69
N PRO A 68 2.26 31.83 -16.54
CA PRO A 68 1.16 32.42 -17.29
C PRO A 68 1.31 32.30 -18.82
N SER A 69 2.55 32.27 -19.33
CA SER A 69 2.84 32.04 -20.75
C SER A 69 2.38 30.68 -21.25
N GLU A 70 2.41 29.66 -20.39
CA GLU A 70 1.99 28.29 -20.76
C GLU A 70 0.48 28.17 -20.74
N VAL A 71 -0.18 28.84 -19.78
CA VAL A 71 -1.65 28.85 -19.65
C VAL A 71 -2.32 29.71 -20.72
N TYR A 72 -1.80 30.92 -20.97
CA TYR A 72 -2.46 31.93 -21.82
C TYR A 72 -1.75 32.17 -23.16
N GLY A 73 -0.49 31.77 -23.30
CA GLY A 73 0.32 32.04 -24.49
C GLY A 73 0.22 30.98 -25.59
N GLY A 74 -0.56 29.90 -25.39
CA GLY A 74 -0.78 28.86 -26.40
C GLY A 74 0.41 27.91 -26.62
N PHE A 75 1.53 28.10 -25.90
CA PHE A 75 2.69 27.21 -25.92
C PHE A 75 2.75 26.39 -24.63
N GLN A 76 2.16 25.19 -24.65
CA GLN A 76 2.22 24.26 -23.53
C GLN A 76 3.53 23.45 -23.64
N GLN A 77 4.49 23.72 -22.75
CA GLN A 77 5.72 22.92 -22.65
C GLN A 77 5.58 21.77 -21.64
N LEU A 78 4.67 21.93 -20.67
CA LEU A 78 4.36 20.95 -19.65
C LEU A 78 3.04 20.24 -19.99
N THR A 79 2.99 18.93 -19.77
CA THR A 79 1.73 18.16 -19.82
C THR A 79 1.12 18.05 -18.43
N PRO A 80 -0.20 17.86 -18.28
CA PRO A 80 -0.85 17.63 -16.98
C PRO A 80 -0.54 16.25 -16.37
N SER A 81 0.56 15.62 -16.78
CA SER A 81 1.03 14.32 -16.30
C SER A 81 1.85 14.45 -15.02
N SER A 82 1.82 13.42 -14.17
CA SER A 82 2.76 13.31 -13.05
C SER A 82 4.23 13.29 -13.52
N ALA A 83 4.48 12.87 -14.76
CA ALA A 83 5.81 12.89 -15.37
C ALA A 83 6.43 14.29 -15.47
N ASP A 84 5.63 15.34 -15.62
CA ASP A 84 6.10 16.73 -15.74
C ASP A 84 5.95 17.51 -14.42
N SER A 85 5.67 16.83 -13.30
CA SER A 85 5.53 17.50 -12.01
C SER A 85 6.89 17.80 -11.38
N GLN A 86 7.12 19.08 -11.05
CA GLN A 86 8.37 19.52 -10.42
C GLN A 86 8.36 19.33 -8.90
N PHE A 87 7.18 19.19 -8.29
CA PHE A 87 7.03 19.11 -6.84
C PHE A 87 6.24 17.88 -6.42
N LEU A 88 6.71 17.23 -5.36
CA LEU A 88 5.97 16.22 -4.63
C LEU A 88 5.54 16.79 -3.28
N VAL A 89 4.26 16.64 -2.96
CA VAL A 89 3.67 17.03 -1.68
C VAL A 89 3.16 15.78 -0.99
N ILE A 90 3.84 15.39 0.08
CA ILE A 90 3.54 14.18 0.85
C ILE A 90 2.77 14.61 2.09
N LYS A 91 1.53 14.16 2.22
CA LYS A 91 0.67 14.41 3.38
C LYS A 91 0.61 13.16 4.22
N ILE A 92 0.92 13.26 5.50
CA ILE A 92 0.96 12.14 6.44
C ILE A 92 0.05 12.48 7.62
N GLU A 93 -0.98 11.66 7.84
CA GLU A 93 -1.91 11.76 8.96
C GLU A 93 -1.30 11.06 10.19
N VAL A 94 -1.02 11.83 11.24
CA VAL A 94 -0.37 11.36 12.49
C VAL A 94 -1.21 11.78 13.71
N PRO A 95 -2.42 11.22 13.87
CA PRO A 95 -3.33 11.57 14.96
C PRO A 95 -2.72 11.23 16.32
N GLY A 96 -2.86 12.14 17.29
CA GLY A 96 -2.34 11.95 18.65
C GLY A 96 -0.83 12.15 18.80
N GLU A 97 -0.12 12.48 17.74
CA GLU A 97 1.29 12.91 17.81
C GLU A 97 1.41 14.42 18.00
N VAL A 98 2.52 14.80 18.62
CA VAL A 98 2.91 16.19 18.83
C VAL A 98 4.15 16.45 17.97
N PHE A 99 4.24 17.65 17.37
CA PHE A 99 5.37 18.05 16.53
C PHE A 99 6.75 17.72 17.13
N ARG A 100 6.93 17.89 18.44
CA ARG A 100 8.20 17.65 19.14
C ARG A 100 8.66 16.19 19.13
N ASN A 101 7.73 15.25 18.97
CA ASN A 101 8.02 13.81 18.94
C ASN A 101 8.20 13.28 17.52
N LEU A 102 8.01 14.13 16.50
CA LEU A 102 8.13 13.77 15.11
C LEU A 102 9.49 14.21 14.61
N ASP A 103 10.24 13.26 14.08
CA ASP A 103 11.46 13.49 13.34
C ASP A 103 11.27 13.01 11.90
N VAL A 104 11.72 13.81 10.95
CA VAL A 104 11.50 13.58 9.52
C VAL A 104 12.85 13.64 8.84
N GLU A 105 13.31 12.49 8.39
CA GLU A 105 14.52 12.35 7.61
C GLU A 105 14.17 12.24 6.14
N ILE A 106 14.78 13.09 5.33
CA ILE A 106 14.58 13.13 3.89
C ILE A 106 15.93 12.93 3.23
N THR A 107 16.02 11.91 2.40
CA THR A 107 17.16 11.61 1.55
C THR A 107 16.73 11.76 0.08
N LYS A 108 17.66 11.60 -0.86
CA LYS A 108 17.39 11.69 -2.31
C LYS A 108 16.16 10.92 -2.82
N ASN A 109 15.91 9.72 -2.29
CA ASN A 109 14.86 8.83 -2.80
C ASN A 109 13.95 8.29 -1.70
N THR A 110 14.13 8.74 -0.46
CA THR A 110 13.39 8.17 0.67
C THR A 110 12.94 9.27 1.63
N LEU A 111 11.77 9.06 2.20
CA LEU A 111 11.24 9.84 3.31
C LEU A 111 10.99 8.87 4.47
N THR A 112 11.63 9.15 5.60
CA THR A 112 11.44 8.39 6.83
C THR A 112 10.88 9.29 7.91
N LEU A 113 9.75 8.90 8.48
CA LEU A 113 9.13 9.53 9.64
C LEU A 113 9.36 8.65 10.87
N PHE A 114 9.96 9.25 11.89
CA PHE A 114 10.10 8.67 13.20
C PHE A 114 9.23 9.44 14.19
N GLY A 115 8.16 8.78 14.66
CA GLY A 115 7.30 9.26 15.73
C GLY A 115 7.35 8.35 16.96
N LYS A 116 6.63 8.75 18.00
CA LYS A 116 6.45 7.94 19.22
C LYS A 116 5.48 6.78 19.02
N LEU A 117 4.45 7.00 18.21
CA LEU A 117 3.32 6.12 17.92
C LEU A 117 3.29 5.75 16.43
N HIS A 118 3.79 6.61 15.55
CA HIS A 118 3.79 6.38 14.11
C HIS A 118 5.19 6.27 13.56
N ARG A 119 5.38 5.36 12.60
CA ARG A 119 6.59 5.26 11.81
C ARG A 119 6.23 5.00 10.36
N LEU A 120 6.93 5.66 9.46
CA LEU A 120 6.75 5.50 8.02
C LEU A 120 8.11 5.52 7.36
N HIS A 121 8.35 4.56 6.47
CA HIS A 121 9.46 4.62 5.53
C HIS A 121 8.85 4.53 4.13
N LEU A 122 9.11 5.52 3.31
CA LEU A 122 8.53 5.67 1.99
C LEU A 122 9.64 5.87 0.96
N GLU A 123 9.69 5.00 -0.04
CA GLU A 123 10.49 5.22 -1.24
C GLU A 123 9.75 6.16 -2.19
N LEU A 124 10.44 7.21 -2.63
CA LEU A 124 9.91 8.23 -3.52
C LEU A 124 10.08 7.77 -4.98
N PRO A 125 9.11 8.09 -5.85
CA PRO A 125 9.14 7.65 -7.25
C PRO A 125 10.25 8.31 -8.08
N HIS A 126 10.77 9.44 -7.62
CA HIS A 126 11.81 10.21 -8.29
C HIS A 126 12.82 10.73 -7.29
N GLU A 127 14.02 11.03 -7.78
CA GLU A 127 15.03 11.72 -6.99
C GLU A 127 14.57 13.15 -6.66
N ILE A 128 14.82 13.56 -5.43
CA ILE A 128 14.44 14.87 -4.92
C ILE A 128 15.64 15.65 -4.40
N ASN A 129 15.49 16.97 -4.38
CA ASN A 129 16.46 17.86 -3.79
C ASN A 129 16.16 18.02 -2.29
N GLU A 130 16.93 17.34 -1.46
CA GLU A 130 16.84 17.38 0.02
C GLU A 130 16.84 18.82 0.57
N LYS A 131 17.62 19.73 -0.03
CA LYS A 131 17.73 21.13 0.43
C LYS A 131 16.48 21.96 0.13
N SER A 132 15.62 21.50 -0.78
CA SER A 132 14.38 22.19 -1.14
C SER A 132 13.20 21.81 -0.25
N ALA A 133 13.40 20.86 0.68
CA ALA A 133 12.34 20.32 1.50
C ALA A 133 11.72 21.38 2.43
N LYS A 134 10.39 21.42 2.44
CA LYS A 134 9.59 22.27 3.33
C LYS A 134 8.58 21.41 4.05
N ALA A 135 8.72 21.28 5.36
CA ALA A 135 7.78 20.57 6.21
C ALA A 135 6.86 21.56 6.95
N LYS A 136 5.57 21.22 7.04
CA LYS A 136 4.56 21.95 7.82
C LYS A 136 3.72 20.94 8.59
N PHE A 137 3.57 21.16 9.89
CA PHE A 137 2.72 20.33 10.74
C PHE A 137 1.53 21.15 11.23
N GLN A 138 0.31 20.72 10.91
CA GLN A 138 -0.92 21.38 11.34
C GLN A 138 -2.05 20.36 11.48
N ASN A 139 -2.87 20.47 12.52
CA ASN A 139 -4.05 19.64 12.74
C ASN A 139 -3.77 18.12 12.65
N HIS A 140 -2.67 17.67 13.26
CA HIS A 140 -2.22 16.26 13.19
C HIS A 140 -1.90 15.74 11.79
N VAL A 141 -1.67 16.64 10.83
CA VAL A 141 -1.21 16.32 9.49
C VAL A 141 0.15 16.95 9.26
N LEU A 142 1.13 16.12 8.92
CA LEU A 142 2.43 16.55 8.46
C LEU A 142 2.40 16.64 6.93
N THR A 143 2.68 17.82 6.39
CA THR A 143 2.81 18.04 4.94
C THR A 143 4.27 18.34 4.62
N VAL A 144 4.86 17.57 3.71
CA VAL A 144 6.23 17.74 3.25
C VAL A 144 6.20 18.03 1.76
N GLU A 145 6.64 19.23 1.36
CA GLU A 145 6.82 19.62 -0.04
C GLU A 145 8.30 19.52 -0.41
N VAL A 146 8.62 18.79 -1.47
CA VAL A 146 9.98 18.59 -1.99
C VAL A 146 9.99 18.83 -3.50
N ARG A 147 11.11 19.35 -4.01
CA ARG A 147 11.31 19.53 -5.45
C ARG A 147 12.01 18.31 -6.02
N ARG A 148 11.51 17.80 -7.15
CA ARG A 148 12.16 16.76 -7.95
C ARG A 148 13.46 17.30 -8.56
N ILE A 149 14.46 16.44 -8.70
CA ILE A 149 15.64 16.72 -9.52
C ILE A 149 15.33 16.20 -10.92
N ASP A 150 15.25 17.13 -11.87
CA ASP A 150 15.21 16.78 -13.29
C ASP A 150 16.66 16.75 -13.78
N ASN A 151 17.17 15.54 -14.07
CA ASN A 151 18.42 15.41 -14.82
C ASN A 151 18.08 15.71 -16.28
N ASP A 152 18.12 16.98 -16.67
CA ASP A 152 18.14 17.37 -18.08
C ASP A 152 19.37 16.72 -18.72
N MET A 153 19.13 15.82 -19.67
CA MET A 153 20.13 15.26 -20.57
C MET A 153 20.44 16.26 -21.69
#